data_AF-A0A519KCN9-F1
#
_entry.id   AF-A0A519KCN9-F1
#
_cell.length_a   1.000
_cell.length_b   1.000
_cell.length_c   1.000
_cell.angle_alpha   90.00
_cell.angle_beta   90.00
_cell.angle_gamma   90.00
#
_symmetry.space_group_name_H-M   'P 1'
#
loop_
_entity.id
_entity.type
_entity.pdbx_description
1 polymer ?
#
loop_
_entity_poly.entity_id
_entity_poly.type
_entity_poly.pdbx_seq_one_letter_code
_entity_poly.pdbx_strand_id
1 'polypeptide(L)'
;MQLYYHLPAITYDFTNSRFEDFDFDVALKYLKLIFKDSETFQIKFLRKLENIPDLDGLCVELGAQFDRCRALSPSELSLIANEDCRALALKHFEEWDVLPKIKNEGNFLEKLKERVQEYLVHDAIDFERSSFFYTADLVQHKTPHVVNKIKNYTVDEAEEFVHFKVSGIENLELSDTIRYFVCHDCDIKMLQPNQQLLYLDVCFNRIEQLQPNDDLHTLEVSHNQLKYFHCNAHLKSLHITDNKLESIQLNDALESITCSSNFLDNVVLNASLKEANFRNNPLTYIRLNRGLEKLCLSHPENKAIEIDNSAGNDLVVVNYFIN
;
A
#
# COMPACT_ATOMS: atom_id res chain seq x y z
N MET A 1 12.89 -13.60 -17.87
CA MET A 1 12.41 -12.82 -16.72
C MET A 1 12.86 -11.39 -16.89
N GLN A 2 12.01 -10.41 -16.58
CA GLN A 2 12.38 -9.01 -16.49
C GLN A 2 12.37 -8.56 -15.02
N LEU A 3 13.42 -7.87 -14.57
CA LEU A 3 13.53 -7.31 -13.23
C LEU A 3 13.68 -5.79 -13.29
N TYR A 4 12.72 -5.10 -12.68
CA TYR A 4 12.68 -3.64 -12.54
C TYR A 4 12.87 -3.26 -11.08
N TYR A 5 13.80 -2.35 -10.81
CA TYR A 5 13.89 -1.68 -9.53
C TYR A 5 13.22 -0.30 -9.63
N HIS A 6 12.14 -0.11 -8.89
CA HIS A 6 11.52 1.20 -8.72
C HIS A 6 12.24 1.93 -7.59
N LEU A 7 13.16 2.81 -7.98
CA LEU A 7 13.92 3.68 -7.09
C LEU A 7 13.07 4.92 -6.77
N PRO A 8 13.45 5.73 -5.76
CA PRO A 8 12.76 6.99 -5.53
C PRO A 8 12.81 7.89 -6.78
N ALA A 9 11.64 8.12 -7.39
CA ALA A 9 11.41 8.96 -8.58
C ALA A 9 11.89 8.43 -9.94
N ILE A 10 12.51 7.25 -10.03
CA ILE A 10 12.96 6.69 -11.33
C ILE A 10 12.94 5.16 -11.30
N THR A 11 12.70 4.53 -12.45
CA THR A 11 12.76 3.06 -12.58
C THR A 11 14.01 2.62 -13.34
N TYR A 12 14.71 1.64 -12.78
CA TYR A 12 15.88 1.00 -13.39
C TYR A 12 15.52 -0.41 -13.86
N ASP A 13 15.65 -0.65 -15.16
CA ASP A 13 15.60 -1.98 -15.77
C ASP A 13 16.95 -2.66 -15.57
N PHE A 14 17.02 -3.54 -14.58
CA PHE A 14 18.24 -4.27 -14.26
C PHE A 14 18.62 -5.23 -15.38
N THR A 15 17.62 -5.86 -16.00
CA THR A 15 17.79 -6.84 -17.08
C THR A 15 18.55 -6.26 -18.27
N ASN A 16 18.24 -5.01 -18.63
CA ASN A 16 18.87 -4.30 -19.74
C ASN A 16 19.88 -3.24 -19.29
N SER A 17 20.13 -3.13 -17.98
CA SER A 17 21.07 -2.20 -17.35
C SER A 17 20.86 -0.73 -17.76
N ARG A 18 19.61 -0.25 -17.74
CA ARG A 18 19.24 1.12 -18.15
C ARG A 18 18.09 1.68 -17.33
N PHE A 19 17.91 2.99 -17.33
CA PHE A 19 16.68 3.59 -16.81
C PHE A 19 15.57 3.52 -17.88
N GLU A 20 14.34 3.32 -17.44
CA GLU A 20 13.19 3.16 -18.37
C GLU A 20 12.84 4.47 -19.09
N ASP A 21 12.84 5.57 -18.34
CA ASP A 21 12.37 6.87 -18.84
C ASP A 21 13.51 7.78 -19.36
N PHE A 22 14.76 7.37 -19.15
CA PHE A 22 15.93 8.23 -19.35
C PHE A 22 17.16 7.44 -19.81
N ASP A 23 18.05 8.08 -20.57
CA ASP A 23 19.45 7.64 -20.58
C ASP A 23 20.13 7.98 -19.24
N PHE A 24 21.31 7.42 -19.00
CA PHE A 24 22.03 7.60 -17.74
C PHE A 24 22.33 9.08 -17.41
N ASP A 25 22.78 9.85 -18.39
CA ASP A 25 23.15 11.25 -18.19
C ASP A 25 21.93 12.11 -17.85
N VAL A 26 20.81 11.89 -18.54
CA VAL A 26 19.55 12.59 -18.29
C VAL A 26 18.97 12.15 -16.94
N ALA A 27 19.03 10.87 -16.59
CA ALA A 27 18.63 10.36 -15.27
C ALA A 27 19.43 11.05 -14.16
N LEU A 28 20.74 11.21 -14.33
CA LEU A 28 21.58 11.87 -13.34
C LEU A 28 21.22 13.36 -13.18
N LYS A 29 20.96 14.08 -14.27
CA LYS A 29 20.47 15.47 -14.22
C LYS A 29 19.09 15.57 -13.56
N TYR A 30 18.22 14.60 -13.81
CA TYR A 30 16.89 14.49 -13.23
C TYR A 30 16.97 14.28 -11.71
N LEU A 31 17.80 13.33 -11.27
CA LEU A 31 18.08 13.11 -9.85
C LEU A 31 18.73 14.35 -9.23
N LYS A 32 19.64 15.04 -9.93
CA LYS A 32 20.22 16.30 -9.46
C LYS A 32 19.14 17.33 -9.19
N LEU A 33 18.15 17.46 -10.08
CA LEU A 33 17.00 18.36 -9.93
C LEU A 33 16.10 17.99 -8.72
N ILE A 34 15.96 16.72 -8.40
CA ILE A 34 15.12 16.28 -7.28
C ILE A 34 15.85 16.48 -5.94
N PHE A 35 17.09 16.02 -5.87
CA PHE A 35 17.82 15.91 -4.61
C PHE A 35 18.72 17.10 -4.29
N LYS A 36 18.97 17.99 -5.26
CA LYS A 36 19.70 19.26 -5.11
C LYS A 36 21.20 19.11 -4.83
N ASP A 37 21.53 18.52 -3.70
CA ASP A 37 22.87 18.39 -3.16
C ASP A 37 23.20 16.93 -2.81
N SER A 38 24.49 16.64 -2.64
CA SER A 38 25.00 15.28 -2.48
C SER A 38 24.69 14.68 -1.12
N GLU A 39 24.52 15.50 -0.08
CA GLU A 39 24.12 15.00 1.24
C GLU A 39 22.67 14.51 1.18
N THR A 40 21.78 15.31 0.62
CA THR A 40 20.37 14.94 0.41
C THR A 40 20.25 13.72 -0.51
N PHE A 41 21.02 13.67 -1.60
CA PHE A 41 21.05 12.52 -2.51
C PHE A 41 21.55 11.26 -1.82
N GLN A 42 22.64 11.34 -1.04
CA GLN A 42 23.14 10.22 -0.28
C GLN A 42 22.06 9.71 0.68
N ILE A 43 21.50 10.59 1.51
CA ILE A 43 20.58 10.20 2.58
C ILE A 43 19.25 9.68 2.06
N LYS A 44 18.67 10.34 1.05
CA LYS A 44 17.31 10.04 0.58
C LYS A 44 17.24 9.06 -0.58
N PHE A 45 18.36 8.85 -1.29
CA PHE A 45 18.40 7.98 -2.47
C PHE A 45 19.45 6.87 -2.32
N LEU A 46 20.76 7.19 -2.28
CA LEU A 46 21.81 6.16 -2.33
C LEU A 46 21.78 5.21 -1.12
N ARG A 47 21.54 5.72 0.09
CA ARG A 47 21.42 4.88 1.30
C ARG A 47 20.32 3.83 1.24
N LYS A 48 19.30 4.04 0.40
CA LYS A 48 18.23 3.06 0.19
C LYS A 48 18.68 1.91 -0.72
N LEU A 49 19.72 2.11 -1.53
CA LEU A 49 20.29 1.14 -2.44
C LEU A 49 21.39 0.31 -1.77
N GLU A 50 22.07 0.85 -0.75
CA GLU A 50 23.24 0.24 -0.09
C GLU A 50 23.01 -1.20 0.43
N ASN A 51 21.76 -1.60 0.68
CA ASN A 51 21.41 -2.93 1.17
C ASN A 51 20.96 -3.91 0.06
N ILE A 52 21.10 -3.51 -1.21
CA ILE A 52 20.73 -4.31 -2.38
C ILE A 52 22.02 -4.55 -3.20
N PRO A 53 22.73 -5.67 -2.97
CA PRO A 53 24.06 -5.91 -3.54
C PRO A 53 24.10 -5.83 -5.07
N ASP A 54 23.01 -6.20 -5.75
CA ASP A 54 22.90 -6.14 -7.21
C ASP A 54 23.01 -4.71 -7.76
N LEU A 55 22.76 -3.70 -6.93
CA LEU A 55 22.78 -2.29 -7.30
C LEU A 55 24.06 -1.56 -6.89
N ASP A 56 25.07 -2.25 -6.33
CA ASP A 56 26.32 -1.63 -5.87
C ASP A 56 27.03 -0.84 -6.98
N GLY A 57 27.13 -1.43 -8.18
CA GLY A 57 27.76 -0.79 -9.33
C GLY A 57 27.03 0.50 -9.74
N LEU A 58 25.71 0.45 -9.83
CA LEU A 58 24.87 1.61 -10.14
C LEU A 58 25.00 2.69 -9.06
N CYS A 59 25.00 2.29 -7.77
CA CYS A 59 25.13 3.19 -6.64
C CYS A 59 26.46 3.95 -6.66
N VAL A 60 27.57 3.25 -6.90
CA VAL A 60 28.91 3.85 -7.04
C VAL A 60 28.96 4.81 -8.23
N GLU A 61 28.40 4.42 -9.37
CA GLU A 61 28.42 5.23 -10.58
C GLU A 61 27.61 6.53 -10.40
N LEU A 62 26.38 6.42 -9.88
CA LEU A 62 25.53 7.58 -9.58
C LEU A 62 26.22 8.52 -8.58
N GLY A 63 26.75 7.99 -7.47
CA GLY A 63 27.43 8.79 -6.45
C GLY A 63 28.66 9.52 -6.98
N ALA A 64 29.51 8.85 -7.78
CA ALA A 64 30.73 9.43 -8.31
C ALA A 64 30.48 10.59 -9.30
N GLN A 65 29.35 10.56 -10.00
CA GLN A 65 29.04 11.51 -11.06
C GLN A 65 28.06 12.62 -10.61
N PHE A 66 27.28 12.41 -9.55
CA PHE A 66 26.22 13.32 -9.12
C PHE A 66 26.70 14.75 -8.81
N ASP A 67 27.88 14.91 -8.21
CA ASP A 67 28.46 16.23 -7.90
C ASP A 67 28.85 17.02 -9.14
N ARG A 68 29.28 16.32 -10.20
CA ARG A 68 29.79 16.93 -11.43
C ARG A 68 28.66 17.26 -12.40
N CYS A 69 27.49 16.67 -12.20
CA CYS A 69 26.34 16.88 -13.05
C CYS A 69 25.58 18.16 -12.68
N ARG A 70 25.02 18.82 -13.71
CA ARG A 70 24.08 19.94 -13.52
C ARG A 70 22.65 19.42 -13.46
N ALA A 71 21.74 20.17 -12.84
CA ALA A 71 20.32 19.87 -12.95
C ALA A 71 19.80 20.03 -14.39
N LEU A 72 18.65 19.43 -14.68
CA LEU A 72 17.93 19.62 -15.94
C LEU A 72 17.59 21.10 -16.16
N SER A 73 17.75 21.56 -17.41
CA SER A 73 17.31 22.89 -17.82
C SER A 73 15.81 22.89 -18.17
N PRO A 74 15.15 24.06 -18.22
CA PRO A 74 13.76 24.17 -18.66
C PRO A 74 13.48 23.54 -20.03
N SER A 75 14.43 23.66 -20.95
CA SER A 75 14.33 23.08 -22.30
C SER A 75 14.49 21.55 -22.30
N GLU A 76 15.20 20.99 -21.33
CA GLU A 76 15.32 19.53 -21.17
C GLU A 76 14.07 18.94 -20.49
N LEU A 77 13.42 19.70 -19.59
CA LEU A 77 12.19 19.26 -18.91
C LEU A 77 11.03 19.00 -19.89
N SER A 78 10.90 19.82 -20.93
CA SER A 78 9.84 19.65 -21.94
C SER A 78 10.04 18.42 -22.83
N LEU A 79 11.24 17.83 -22.83
CA LEU A 79 11.59 16.64 -23.61
C LEU A 79 11.33 15.33 -22.83
N ILE A 80 10.99 15.40 -21.55
CA ILE A 80 10.65 14.22 -20.76
C ILE A 80 9.33 13.65 -21.30
N ALA A 81 9.40 12.44 -21.84
CA ALA A 81 8.26 11.74 -22.44
C ALA A 81 7.25 11.28 -21.39
N ASN A 82 7.75 10.74 -20.26
CA ASN A 82 6.92 10.28 -19.16
C ASN A 82 6.30 11.47 -18.42
N GLU A 83 4.96 11.52 -18.39
CA GLU A 83 4.23 12.66 -17.84
C GLU A 83 4.38 12.81 -16.33
N ASP A 84 4.42 11.70 -15.59
CA ASP A 84 4.61 11.71 -14.14
C ASP A 84 6.01 12.20 -13.77
N CYS A 85 7.02 11.69 -14.48
CA CYS A 85 8.39 12.15 -14.31
C CYS A 85 8.52 13.65 -14.61
N ARG A 86 7.89 14.11 -15.70
CA ARG A 86 7.87 15.52 -16.10
C ARG A 86 7.17 16.40 -15.06
N ALA A 87 6.01 15.97 -14.56
CA ALA A 87 5.24 16.69 -13.55
C ALA A 87 6.04 16.82 -12.24
N LEU A 88 6.68 15.73 -11.79
CA LEU A 88 7.53 15.75 -10.61
C LEU A 88 8.74 16.69 -10.80
N ALA A 89 9.41 16.63 -11.94
CA ALA A 89 10.54 17.51 -12.22
C ALA A 89 10.14 18.99 -12.31
N LEU A 90 9.01 19.31 -12.93
CA LEU A 90 8.50 20.69 -12.98
C LEU A 90 8.23 21.23 -11.58
N LYS A 91 7.58 20.44 -10.72
CA LYS A 91 7.37 20.80 -9.31
C LYS A 91 8.69 21.11 -8.60
N HIS A 92 9.69 20.24 -8.74
CA HIS A 92 10.99 20.44 -8.11
C HIS A 92 11.76 21.62 -8.70
N PHE A 93 11.59 21.90 -10.00
CA PHE A 93 12.20 23.04 -10.69
C PHE A 93 11.62 24.37 -10.20
N GLU A 94 10.30 24.46 -10.04
CA GLU A 94 9.64 25.65 -9.47
C GLU A 94 10.13 25.91 -8.03
N GLU A 95 10.33 24.86 -7.24
CA GLU A 95 10.89 24.96 -5.88
C GLU A 95 12.41 25.19 -5.85
N TRP A 96 13.11 25.06 -6.98
CA TRP A 96 14.56 25.17 -7.06
C TRP A 96 15.01 26.64 -7.01
N ASP A 97 14.29 27.53 -7.71
CA ASP A 97 14.58 28.97 -7.76
C ASP A 97 14.04 29.74 -6.54
N VAL A 98 13.17 29.11 -5.74
CA VAL A 98 12.56 29.72 -4.55
C VAL A 98 13.40 29.51 -3.28
N LEU A 99 14.58 28.89 -3.36
CA LEU A 99 15.49 28.83 -2.22
C LEU A 99 15.82 30.28 -1.76
N PRO A 100 15.34 30.71 -0.58
CA PRO A 100 15.69 32.03 -0.10
C PRO A 100 17.20 32.01 0.11
N LYS A 101 17.91 33.00 -0.45
CA LYS A 101 19.16 33.47 0.15
C LYS A 101 18.91 33.48 1.66
N ILE A 102 19.72 32.74 2.43
CA ILE A 102 19.63 32.70 3.89
C ILE A 102 19.68 34.15 4.39
N LYS A 103 18.51 34.74 4.55
CA LYS A 103 18.24 35.98 5.24
C LYS A 103 17.73 35.49 6.58
N ASN A 104 18.49 35.84 7.61
CA ASN A 104 18.22 35.67 9.02
C ASN A 104 16.84 35.10 9.35
N GLU A 105 16.89 33.91 9.92
CA GLU A 105 15.81 33.21 10.58
C GLU A 105 14.89 34.18 11.33
N GLY A 106 13.69 34.38 10.78
CA GLY A 106 12.54 34.65 11.62
C GLY A 106 12.33 33.42 12.49
N ASN A 107 12.54 33.59 13.80
CA ASN A 107 12.49 32.58 14.85
C ASN A 107 11.38 31.55 14.55
N PHE A 108 11.77 30.28 14.39
CA PHE A 108 10.86 29.14 14.20
C PHE A 108 9.68 29.17 15.19
N LEU A 109 9.92 29.69 16.40
CA LEU A 109 8.92 29.87 17.43
C LEU A 109 7.78 30.83 17.04
N GLU A 110 8.06 31.90 16.27
CA GLU A 110 7.04 32.84 15.81
C GLU A 110 6.17 32.24 14.71
N LYS A 111 6.77 31.50 13.75
CA LYS A 111 6.00 30.76 12.73
C LYS A 111 5.17 29.63 13.33
N LEU A 112 5.67 28.98 14.39
CA LEU A 112 4.91 27.97 15.13
C LEU A 112 3.75 28.61 15.91
N LYS A 113 3.95 29.78 16.52
CA LYS A 113 2.87 30.53 17.18
C LYS A 113 1.80 30.98 16.20
N GLU A 114 2.16 31.51 15.03
CA GLU A 114 1.20 31.88 13.99
C GLU A 114 0.39 30.67 13.51
N ARG A 115 1.06 29.53 13.23
CA ARG A 115 0.35 28.29 12.85
C ARG A 115 -0.57 27.75 13.95
N VAL A 116 -0.13 27.79 15.21
CA VAL A 116 -0.98 27.37 16.34
C VAL A 116 -2.13 28.35 16.55
N GLN A 117 -1.94 29.65 16.33
CA GLN A 117 -3.02 30.64 16.38
C GLN A 117 -4.00 30.48 15.22
N GLU A 118 -3.54 30.20 14.00
CA GLU A 118 -4.41 29.86 12.88
C GLU A 118 -5.22 28.60 13.16
N TYR A 119 -4.60 27.56 13.75
CA TYR A 119 -5.28 26.32 14.16
C TYR A 119 -6.34 26.57 15.25
N LEU A 120 -6.02 27.39 16.24
CA LEU A 120 -6.95 27.74 17.33
C LEU A 120 -8.06 28.71 16.88
N VAL A 121 -7.85 29.48 15.82
CA VAL A 121 -8.85 30.39 15.25
C VAL A 121 -9.72 29.68 14.21
N HIS A 122 -9.23 28.63 13.54
CA HIS A 122 -10.00 27.87 12.54
C HIS A 122 -10.78 26.65 13.07
N ASP A 123 -10.48 26.11 14.25
CA ASP A 123 -11.20 24.95 14.82
C ASP A 123 -12.25 25.29 15.89
N ALA A 124 -12.70 26.55 15.96
CA ALA A 124 -13.82 26.94 16.84
C ALA A 124 -15.22 26.78 16.19
N ILE A 125 -15.31 26.28 14.95
CA ILE A 125 -16.58 26.00 14.28
C ILE A 125 -16.45 24.69 13.49
N ASP A 126 -17.02 23.62 14.06
CA ASP A 126 -17.48 22.35 13.43
C ASP A 126 -17.09 21.06 14.17
N PHE A 127 -17.05 21.10 15.51
CA PHE A 127 -17.13 19.86 16.29
C PHE A 127 -18.06 19.97 17.50
N GLU A 128 -19.27 20.47 17.29
CA GLU A 128 -20.43 20.05 18.09
C GLU A 128 -21.75 20.52 17.42
N ARG A 129 -22.70 19.57 17.26
CA ARG A 129 -24.14 19.74 16.97
C ARG A 129 -24.64 19.48 15.54
N SER A 130 -24.38 18.27 15.03
CA SER A 130 -25.44 17.54 14.32
C SER A 130 -26.45 16.98 15.34
N SER A 131 -27.26 17.85 15.94
CA SER A 131 -28.38 17.45 16.81
C SER A 131 -29.62 18.29 16.50
N PHE A 132 -30.05 18.29 15.24
CA PHE A 132 -31.28 18.98 14.79
C PHE A 132 -32.58 18.20 15.09
N PHE A 133 -32.65 17.42 16.17
CA PHE A 133 -33.87 16.67 16.53
C PHE A 133 -34.19 16.62 18.04
N TYR A 134 -34.02 17.72 18.79
CA TYR A 134 -34.46 17.75 20.21
C TYR A 134 -35.10 19.08 20.65
N THR A 135 -35.90 19.73 19.80
CA THR A 135 -36.67 20.94 20.16
C THR A 135 -38.14 20.69 20.49
N ALA A 136 -38.57 19.43 20.63
CA ALA A 136 -39.92 19.13 21.10
C ALA A 136 -39.97 19.09 22.64
N ASP A 137 -40.86 19.89 23.25
CA ASP A 137 -41.11 19.94 24.71
C ASP A 137 -41.36 18.54 25.33
N LEU A 138 -41.74 17.56 24.51
CA LEU A 138 -42.00 16.15 24.87
C LEU A 138 -40.77 15.30 25.24
N VAL A 139 -39.55 15.77 24.96
CA VAL A 139 -38.31 15.01 25.20
C VAL A 139 -37.28 15.75 26.07
N GLN A 140 -37.59 16.98 26.50
CA GLN A 140 -36.69 17.86 27.25
C GLN A 140 -36.24 17.31 28.63
N HIS A 141 -36.94 16.30 29.15
CA HIS A 141 -36.63 15.66 30.43
C HIS A 141 -36.26 14.17 30.30
N LYS A 142 -35.98 13.70 29.08
CA LYS A 142 -35.61 12.30 28.82
C LYS A 142 -34.12 12.22 28.51
N THR A 143 -33.42 11.30 29.17
CA THR A 143 -32.03 10.98 28.82
C THR A 143 -32.06 10.07 27.58
N PRO A 144 -31.44 10.45 26.45
CA PRO A 144 -31.37 9.56 25.30
C PRO A 144 -30.52 8.33 25.68
N HIS A 145 -31.09 7.14 25.48
CA HIS A 145 -30.32 5.90 25.53
C HIS A 145 -29.80 5.64 24.11
N VAL A 146 -28.50 5.86 23.91
CA VAL A 146 -27.85 5.62 22.62
C VAL A 146 -27.25 4.21 22.64
N VAL A 147 -27.79 3.31 21.83
CA VAL A 147 -27.22 1.98 21.62
C VAL A 147 -26.06 2.11 20.64
N ASN A 148 -24.85 2.31 21.16
CA ASN A 148 -23.64 2.49 20.35
C ASN A 148 -22.91 1.17 20.03
N LYS A 149 -23.39 0.03 20.56
CA LYS A 149 -22.78 -1.29 20.39
C LYS A 149 -23.86 -2.35 20.36
N ILE A 150 -23.91 -3.11 19.28
CA ILE A 150 -24.71 -4.33 19.18
C ILE A 150 -23.73 -5.48 19.30
N LYS A 151 -23.69 -6.18 20.42
CA LYS A 151 -22.64 -7.19 20.65
C LYS A 151 -22.65 -8.29 19.58
N ASN A 152 -23.84 -8.79 19.26
CA ASN A 152 -24.05 -9.83 18.26
C ASN A 152 -25.17 -9.38 17.32
N TYR A 153 -24.98 -9.55 16.01
CA TYR A 153 -26.01 -9.30 15.02
C TYR A 153 -26.09 -10.49 14.06
N THR A 154 -27.31 -10.84 13.67
CA THR A 154 -27.59 -11.86 12.66
C THR A 154 -28.30 -11.18 11.50
N VAL A 155 -27.77 -11.36 10.30
CA VAL A 155 -28.35 -10.89 9.03
C VAL A 155 -29.28 -12.01 8.55
N ASP A 156 -30.58 -11.91 8.83
CA ASP A 156 -31.60 -12.93 8.54
C ASP A 156 -32.36 -12.69 7.22
N GLU A 157 -31.88 -11.75 6.40
CA GLU A 157 -32.41 -11.44 5.08
C GLU A 157 -32.31 -12.64 4.14
N ALA A 158 -33.39 -12.88 3.37
CA ALA A 158 -33.47 -13.93 2.35
C ALA A 158 -32.85 -13.52 1.00
N GLU A 159 -31.99 -12.50 1.00
CA GLU A 159 -31.38 -11.92 -0.20
C GLU A 159 -30.03 -12.57 -0.50
N GLU A 160 -29.70 -12.72 -1.79
CA GLU A 160 -28.44 -13.33 -2.25
C GLU A 160 -27.25 -12.37 -2.10
N PHE A 161 -27.48 -11.05 -2.22
CA PHE A 161 -26.49 -10.00 -2.07
C PHE A 161 -26.87 -9.07 -0.92
N VAL A 162 -25.95 -8.88 0.03
CA VAL A 162 -26.17 -7.97 1.16
C VAL A 162 -24.97 -7.02 1.29
N HIS A 163 -25.27 -5.73 1.31
CA HIS A 163 -24.35 -4.69 1.73
C HIS A 163 -24.77 -4.18 3.11
N PHE A 164 -23.92 -4.43 4.09
CA PHE A 164 -24.19 -4.20 5.49
C PHE A 164 -23.35 -3.05 6.05
N LYS A 165 -24.01 -2.09 6.72
CA LYS A 165 -23.36 -0.88 7.26
C LYS A 165 -23.92 -0.52 8.63
N VAL A 166 -23.45 -1.22 9.65
CA VAL A 166 -23.76 -0.93 11.06
C VAL A 166 -22.47 -1.09 11.87
N SER A 167 -22.11 -0.05 12.64
CA SER A 167 -20.88 -0.04 13.44
C SER A 167 -21.08 -0.62 14.84
N GLY A 168 -19.97 -1.04 15.45
CA GLY A 168 -19.95 -1.47 16.84
C GLY A 168 -20.48 -2.89 17.07
N ILE A 169 -20.32 -3.75 16.06
CA ILE A 169 -20.67 -5.17 16.12
C ILE A 169 -19.44 -5.97 16.50
N GLU A 170 -19.51 -6.77 17.56
CA GLU A 170 -18.38 -7.64 17.90
C GLU A 170 -18.41 -8.93 17.05
N ASN A 171 -19.60 -9.53 16.91
CA ASN A 171 -19.82 -10.79 16.20
C ASN A 171 -20.95 -10.67 15.18
N LEU A 172 -20.68 -11.11 13.95
CA LEU A 172 -21.64 -11.11 12.85
C LEU A 172 -21.86 -12.53 12.32
N GLU A 173 -23.13 -12.93 12.22
CA GLU A 173 -23.57 -14.18 11.61
C GLU A 173 -24.44 -13.91 10.38
N LEU A 174 -24.23 -14.66 9.30
CA LEU A 174 -24.94 -14.51 8.03
C LEU A 174 -25.94 -15.65 7.84
N SER A 175 -27.13 -15.36 7.29
CA SER A 175 -28.05 -16.38 6.82
C SER A 175 -27.44 -17.22 5.69
N ASP A 176 -27.93 -18.45 5.52
CA ASP A 176 -27.44 -19.38 4.49
C ASP A 176 -27.80 -18.98 3.05
N THR A 177 -28.70 -18.01 2.86
CA THR A 177 -29.11 -17.53 1.53
C THR A 177 -28.14 -16.51 0.93
N ILE A 178 -27.32 -15.86 1.77
CA ILE A 178 -26.40 -14.80 1.33
C ILE A 178 -25.20 -15.44 0.63
N ARG A 179 -24.98 -15.08 -0.64
CA ARG A 179 -23.85 -15.58 -1.45
C ARG A 179 -22.80 -14.52 -1.72
N TYR A 180 -23.16 -13.25 -1.60
CA TYR A 180 -22.27 -12.10 -1.78
C TYR A 180 -22.47 -11.13 -0.61
N PHE A 181 -21.41 -10.92 0.18
CA PHE A 181 -21.50 -10.10 1.37
C PHE A 181 -20.44 -8.99 1.37
N VAL A 182 -20.88 -7.76 1.61
CA VAL A 182 -20.03 -6.57 1.74
C VAL A 182 -20.29 -5.90 3.08
N CYS A 183 -19.25 -5.71 3.88
CA CYS A 183 -19.33 -5.07 5.18
C CYS A 183 -18.04 -4.33 5.53
N HIS A 184 -17.99 -3.05 5.17
CA HIS A 184 -16.83 -2.19 5.38
C HIS A 184 -16.98 -1.39 6.67
N ASP A 185 -15.88 -1.20 7.39
CA ASP A 185 -15.78 -0.20 8.48
C ASP A 185 -16.90 -0.32 9.54
N CYS A 186 -17.14 -1.56 10.00
CA CYS A 186 -18.20 -1.88 10.96
C CYS A 186 -17.67 -2.24 12.36
N ASP A 187 -16.34 -2.16 12.56
CA ASP A 187 -15.66 -2.55 13.81
C ASP A 187 -15.84 -4.04 14.18
N ILE A 188 -16.01 -4.91 13.17
CA ILE A 188 -16.23 -6.36 13.36
C ILE A 188 -14.95 -7.01 13.87
N LYS A 189 -15.07 -7.82 14.94
CA LYS A 189 -13.94 -8.62 15.48
C LYS A 189 -13.98 -10.08 15.03
N MET A 190 -15.18 -10.63 14.91
CA MET A 190 -15.39 -12.01 14.44
C MET A 190 -16.53 -12.04 13.43
N LEU A 191 -16.30 -12.74 12.33
CA LEU A 191 -17.29 -13.04 11.32
C LEU A 191 -17.32 -14.55 11.10
N GLN A 192 -18.50 -15.13 11.11
CA GLN A 192 -18.70 -16.51 10.68
C GLN A 192 -19.42 -16.51 9.32
N PRO A 193 -18.71 -16.75 8.20
CA PRO A 193 -19.33 -16.92 6.90
C PRO A 193 -20.32 -18.08 6.91
N ASN A 194 -21.43 -17.97 6.18
CA ASN A 194 -22.30 -19.11 5.90
C ASN A 194 -21.63 -20.07 4.88
N GLN A 195 -22.22 -21.25 4.69
CA GLN A 195 -21.64 -22.29 3.82
C GLN A 195 -21.75 -22.02 2.32
N GLN A 196 -22.62 -21.11 1.88
CA GLN A 196 -22.90 -20.82 0.46
C GLN A 196 -22.22 -19.55 -0.06
N LEU A 197 -21.48 -18.83 0.79
CA LEU A 197 -20.89 -17.54 0.46
C LEU A 197 -19.76 -17.69 -0.57
N LEU A 198 -19.91 -17.03 -1.73
CA LEU A 198 -18.96 -17.07 -2.85
C LEU A 198 -18.04 -15.85 -2.91
N TYR A 199 -18.52 -14.71 -2.42
CA TYR A 199 -17.78 -13.44 -2.35
C TYR A 199 -17.94 -12.84 -0.97
N LEU A 200 -16.81 -12.41 -0.39
CA LEU A 200 -16.77 -11.74 0.90
C LEU A 200 -15.85 -10.54 0.83
N ASP A 201 -16.37 -9.39 1.25
CA ASP A 201 -15.61 -8.16 1.41
C ASP A 201 -15.89 -7.54 2.78
N VAL A 202 -14.86 -7.55 3.62
CA VAL A 202 -14.90 -7.12 5.03
C VAL A 202 -13.73 -6.22 5.36
N CYS A 203 -13.34 -5.38 4.41
CA CYS A 203 -12.23 -4.45 4.59
C CYS A 203 -12.49 -3.45 5.74
N PHE A 204 -11.40 -2.99 6.35
CA PHE A 204 -11.42 -1.96 7.41
C PHE A 204 -12.18 -2.38 8.68
N ASN A 205 -12.03 -3.63 9.11
CA ASN A 205 -12.59 -4.10 10.38
C ASN A 205 -11.46 -4.39 11.40
N ARG A 206 -11.78 -5.11 12.47
CA ARG A 206 -10.82 -5.57 13.49
C ARG A 206 -10.77 -7.09 13.58
N ILE A 207 -10.96 -7.76 12.45
CA ILE A 207 -11.06 -9.22 12.39
C ILE A 207 -9.67 -9.81 12.70
N GLU A 208 -9.59 -10.61 13.76
CA GLU A 208 -8.35 -11.29 14.19
C GLU A 208 -8.23 -12.70 13.62
N GLN A 209 -9.37 -13.33 13.32
CA GLN A 209 -9.47 -14.67 12.76
C GLN A 209 -10.60 -14.73 11.73
N LEU A 210 -10.34 -15.34 10.59
CA LEU A 210 -11.34 -15.59 9.56
C LEU A 210 -11.09 -16.96 8.96
N GLN A 211 -12.07 -17.85 9.06
CA GLN A 211 -12.09 -19.10 8.33
C GLN A 211 -13.03 -18.93 7.13
N PRO A 212 -12.54 -18.93 5.88
CA PRO A 212 -13.42 -18.95 4.72
C PRO A 212 -14.22 -20.26 4.71
N ASN A 213 -15.45 -20.23 4.18
CA ASN A 213 -16.17 -21.46 3.89
C ASN A 213 -15.51 -22.20 2.70
N ASP A 214 -16.00 -23.40 2.41
CA ASP A 214 -15.43 -24.26 1.37
C ASP A 214 -15.60 -23.70 -0.07
N ASP A 215 -16.68 -22.95 -0.33
CA ASP A 215 -17.09 -22.45 -1.64
C ASP A 215 -16.66 -21.00 -1.95
N LEU A 216 -15.97 -20.30 -1.04
CA LEU A 216 -15.61 -18.89 -1.25
C LEU A 216 -14.57 -18.74 -2.38
N HIS A 217 -14.89 -17.95 -3.41
CA HIS A 217 -14.06 -17.76 -4.61
C HIS A 217 -13.23 -16.47 -4.59
N THR A 218 -13.78 -15.41 -3.98
CA THR A 218 -13.12 -14.10 -3.88
C THR A 218 -13.23 -13.58 -2.45
N LEU A 219 -12.11 -13.12 -1.91
CA LEU A 219 -12.04 -12.56 -0.57
C LEU A 219 -11.29 -11.23 -0.55
N GLU A 220 -11.93 -10.21 0.01
CA GLU A 220 -11.35 -8.92 0.36
C GLU A 220 -11.43 -8.72 1.88
N VAL A 221 -10.28 -8.74 2.55
CA VAL A 221 -10.15 -8.64 4.01
C VAL A 221 -8.96 -7.73 4.40
N SER A 222 -8.72 -6.71 3.58
CA SER A 222 -7.64 -5.75 3.83
C SER A 222 -7.94 -4.88 5.06
N HIS A 223 -6.90 -4.35 5.72
CA HIS A 223 -7.01 -3.50 6.90
C HIS A 223 -7.75 -4.18 8.07
N ASN A 224 -7.26 -5.36 8.45
CA ASN A 224 -7.75 -6.15 9.58
C ASN A 224 -6.59 -6.51 10.52
N GLN A 225 -6.76 -7.51 11.39
CA GLN A 225 -5.77 -7.90 12.40
C GLN A 225 -5.36 -9.38 12.27
N LEU A 226 -5.56 -9.98 11.09
CA LEU A 226 -5.28 -11.40 10.84
C LEU A 226 -3.79 -11.70 11.02
N LYS A 227 -3.47 -12.77 11.75
CA LYS A 227 -2.08 -13.27 11.92
C LYS A 227 -1.74 -14.48 11.07
N TYR A 228 -2.75 -15.31 10.79
CA TYR A 228 -2.63 -16.53 10.00
C TYR A 228 -3.82 -16.60 9.06
N PHE A 229 -3.60 -17.05 7.83
CA PHE A 229 -4.69 -17.28 6.90
C PHE A 229 -4.46 -18.56 6.09
N HIS A 230 -5.52 -19.35 5.95
CA HIS A 230 -5.54 -20.56 5.15
C HIS A 230 -6.64 -20.42 4.11
N CYS A 231 -6.27 -20.42 2.82
CA CYS A 231 -7.25 -20.39 1.75
C CYS A 231 -8.07 -21.70 1.72
N ASN A 232 -9.36 -21.61 1.43
CA ASN A 232 -10.14 -22.82 1.05
C ASN A 232 -9.66 -23.36 -0.31
N ALA A 233 -10.22 -24.48 -0.76
CA ALA A 233 -9.83 -25.14 -2.01
C ALA A 233 -10.24 -24.40 -3.31
N HIS A 234 -11.16 -23.45 -3.25
CA HIS A 234 -11.81 -22.79 -4.40
C HIS A 234 -11.49 -21.30 -4.56
N LEU A 235 -10.78 -20.69 -3.59
CA LEU A 235 -10.44 -19.27 -3.61
C LEU A 235 -9.50 -18.96 -4.78
N LYS A 236 -9.93 -18.08 -5.69
CA LYS A 236 -9.22 -17.67 -6.90
C LYS A 236 -8.57 -16.29 -6.78
N SER A 237 -9.18 -15.39 -6.00
CA SER A 237 -8.65 -14.05 -5.75
C SER A 237 -8.65 -13.71 -4.26
N LEU A 238 -7.54 -13.17 -3.77
CA LEU A 238 -7.36 -12.80 -2.37
C LEU A 238 -6.72 -11.41 -2.23
N HIS A 239 -7.40 -10.52 -1.52
CA HIS A 239 -6.91 -9.21 -1.11
C HIS A 239 -6.85 -9.15 0.43
N ILE A 240 -5.65 -9.20 1.00
CA ILE A 240 -5.38 -9.31 2.45
C ILE A 240 -4.27 -8.35 2.89
N THR A 241 -4.26 -7.15 2.31
CA THR A 241 -3.28 -6.11 2.61
C THR A 241 -3.47 -5.51 3.99
N ASP A 242 -2.39 -4.99 4.59
CA ASP A 242 -2.42 -4.26 5.87
C ASP A 242 -3.08 -5.08 6.99
N ASN A 243 -2.56 -6.29 7.18
CA ASN A 243 -2.90 -7.18 8.29
C ASN A 243 -1.66 -7.39 9.17
N LYS A 244 -1.63 -8.47 9.95
CA LYS A 244 -0.49 -8.87 10.77
C LYS A 244 -0.01 -10.27 10.40
N LEU A 245 -0.17 -10.67 9.13
CA LEU A 245 0.09 -12.04 8.71
C LEU A 245 1.57 -12.38 8.90
N GLU A 246 1.81 -13.40 9.72
CA GLU A 246 3.12 -14.04 9.89
C GLU A 246 3.26 -15.26 8.97
N SER A 247 2.13 -15.87 8.58
CA SER A 247 2.10 -17.01 7.67
C SER A 247 0.81 -17.04 6.87
N ILE A 248 0.90 -17.52 5.63
CA ILE A 248 -0.23 -17.74 4.74
C ILE A 248 -0.09 -19.07 4.00
N GLN A 249 -1.17 -19.84 3.95
CA GLN A 249 -1.24 -21.06 3.15
C GLN A 249 -2.17 -20.84 1.95
N LEU A 250 -1.57 -20.82 0.76
CA LEU A 250 -2.29 -20.69 -0.51
C LEU A 250 -2.88 -22.05 -0.92
N ASN A 251 -3.95 -22.01 -1.72
CA ASN A 251 -4.49 -23.19 -2.40
C ASN A 251 -3.98 -23.29 -3.85
N ASP A 252 -4.27 -24.40 -4.52
CA ASP A 252 -3.83 -24.68 -5.90
C ASP A 252 -4.64 -23.94 -6.99
N ALA A 253 -5.81 -23.41 -6.66
CA ALA A 253 -6.70 -22.67 -7.56
C ALA A 253 -6.48 -21.15 -7.54
N LEU A 254 -5.69 -20.61 -6.62
CA LEU A 254 -5.51 -19.18 -6.43
C LEU A 254 -4.72 -18.57 -7.60
N GLU A 255 -5.36 -17.67 -8.35
CA GLU A 255 -4.82 -17.05 -9.56
C GLU A 255 -4.23 -15.66 -9.30
N SER A 256 -4.75 -14.92 -8.31
CA SER A 256 -4.26 -13.59 -7.94
C SER A 256 -4.23 -13.39 -6.43
N ILE A 257 -3.16 -12.75 -5.94
CA ILE A 257 -3.02 -12.35 -4.54
C ILE A 257 -2.44 -10.95 -4.38
N THR A 258 -3.10 -10.15 -3.55
CA THR A 258 -2.57 -8.90 -3.02
C THR A 258 -2.45 -8.99 -1.50
N CYS A 259 -1.22 -9.13 -1.00
CA CYS A 259 -0.88 -9.39 0.39
C CYS A 259 0.26 -8.47 0.87
N SER A 260 0.15 -7.18 0.55
CA SER A 260 1.16 -6.20 0.93
C SER A 260 1.04 -5.77 2.40
N SER A 261 2.12 -5.23 2.97
CA SER A 261 2.16 -4.68 4.34
C SER A 261 1.73 -5.70 5.39
N ASN A 262 2.47 -6.80 5.46
CA ASN A 262 2.30 -7.87 6.45
C ASN A 262 3.69 -8.24 7.01
N PHE A 263 3.78 -9.33 7.77
CA PHE A 263 5.02 -9.81 8.39
C PHE A 263 5.47 -11.16 7.80
N LEU A 264 5.14 -11.44 6.54
CA LEU A 264 5.55 -12.67 5.88
C LEU A 264 7.06 -12.66 5.61
N ASP A 265 7.78 -13.63 6.15
CA ASP A 265 9.20 -13.85 5.86
C ASP A 265 9.42 -14.94 4.80
N ASN A 266 8.39 -15.76 4.54
CA ASN A 266 8.36 -16.79 3.51
C ASN A 266 6.94 -16.91 2.89
N VAL A 267 6.90 -17.31 1.62
CA VAL A 267 5.66 -17.68 0.93
C VAL A 267 5.94 -18.73 -0.15
N VAL A 268 5.09 -19.75 -0.23
CA VAL A 268 5.15 -20.76 -1.29
C VAL A 268 4.06 -20.45 -2.30
N LEU A 269 4.46 -20.06 -3.52
CA LEU A 269 3.53 -19.78 -4.60
C LEU A 269 2.95 -21.08 -5.16
N ASN A 270 1.65 -21.11 -5.42
CA ASN A 270 1.01 -22.23 -6.11
C ASN A 270 1.28 -22.16 -7.63
N ALA A 271 0.95 -23.22 -8.36
CA ALA A 271 1.23 -23.34 -9.79
C ALA A 271 0.30 -22.52 -10.71
N SER A 272 -0.89 -22.15 -10.23
CA SER A 272 -1.92 -21.41 -10.97
C SER A 272 -1.81 -19.89 -10.81
N LEU A 273 -0.99 -19.42 -9.85
CA LEU A 273 -0.85 -18.00 -9.54
C LEU A 273 -0.21 -17.23 -10.71
N LYS A 274 -0.93 -16.23 -11.23
CA LYS A 274 -0.53 -15.36 -12.34
C LYS A 274 -0.03 -14.01 -11.85
N GLU A 275 -0.66 -13.48 -10.80
CA GLU A 275 -0.34 -12.15 -10.25
C GLU A 275 -0.13 -12.22 -8.74
N ALA A 276 0.95 -11.61 -8.28
CA ALA A 276 1.29 -11.57 -6.86
C ALA A 276 1.85 -10.22 -6.44
N ASN A 277 1.33 -9.68 -5.34
CA ASN A 277 1.84 -8.47 -4.71
C ASN A 277 2.13 -8.73 -3.23
N PHE A 278 3.41 -8.79 -2.90
CA PHE A 278 3.93 -9.01 -1.54
C PHE A 278 4.77 -7.82 -1.05
N ARG A 279 4.56 -6.63 -1.59
CA ARG A 279 5.25 -5.41 -1.13
C ARG A 279 5.17 -5.24 0.39
N ASN A 280 6.21 -4.71 1.00
CA ASN A 280 6.30 -4.43 2.42
C ASN A 280 6.08 -5.68 3.29
N ASN A 281 6.69 -6.78 2.88
CA ASN A 281 6.87 -7.97 3.71
C ASN A 281 8.37 -8.21 3.90
N PRO A 282 8.82 -8.72 5.06
CA PRO A 282 10.21 -9.08 5.31
C PRO A 282 10.64 -10.38 4.60
N LEU A 283 10.13 -10.64 3.39
CA LEU A 283 10.47 -11.82 2.60
C LEU A 283 11.96 -11.83 2.30
N THR A 284 12.62 -12.95 2.52
CA THR A 284 14.05 -13.13 2.19
C THR A 284 14.26 -13.98 0.94
N TYR A 285 13.26 -14.78 0.58
CA TYR A 285 13.29 -15.72 -0.54
C TYR A 285 11.90 -15.85 -1.16
N ILE A 286 11.85 -15.97 -2.48
CA ILE A 286 10.63 -16.33 -3.21
C ILE A 286 10.97 -17.21 -4.42
N ARG A 287 10.24 -18.32 -4.56
CA ARG A 287 10.34 -19.21 -5.72
C ARG A 287 9.23 -18.91 -6.71
N LEU A 288 9.61 -18.65 -7.95
CA LEU A 288 8.66 -18.38 -9.03
C LEU A 288 8.02 -19.68 -9.53
N ASN A 289 6.75 -19.61 -9.92
CA ASN A 289 6.10 -20.65 -10.70
C ASN A 289 6.21 -20.34 -12.21
N ARG A 290 5.87 -21.31 -13.08
CA ARG A 290 5.97 -21.15 -14.55
C ARG A 290 4.92 -20.24 -15.18
N GLY A 291 3.76 -20.08 -14.54
CA GLY A 291 2.63 -19.29 -15.03
C GLY A 291 2.56 -17.87 -14.48
N LEU A 292 3.47 -17.48 -13.58
CA LEU A 292 3.47 -16.16 -12.96
C LEU A 292 3.79 -15.09 -14.03
N GLU A 293 2.90 -14.13 -14.20
CA GLU A 293 3.02 -13.06 -15.18
C GLU A 293 3.60 -11.81 -14.52
N LYS A 294 3.15 -11.50 -13.30
CA LYS A 294 3.55 -10.29 -12.57
C LYS A 294 3.82 -10.57 -11.10
N LEU A 295 4.95 -10.05 -10.62
CA LEU A 295 5.32 -10.09 -9.21
C LEU A 295 5.73 -8.69 -8.75
N CYS A 296 5.09 -8.19 -7.69
CA CYS A 296 5.48 -6.96 -7.01
C CYS A 296 6.06 -7.27 -5.63
N LEU A 297 7.28 -6.81 -5.38
CA LEU A 297 8.02 -7.02 -4.13
C LEU A 297 8.53 -5.70 -3.58
N SER A 298 8.71 -5.65 -2.26
CA SER A 298 9.57 -4.69 -1.58
C SER A 298 9.83 -5.20 -0.18
N HIS A 299 11.03 -4.93 0.34
CA HIS A 299 11.39 -5.25 1.71
C HIS A 299 11.25 -3.99 2.58
N PRO A 300 10.64 -4.06 3.79
CA PRO A 300 10.47 -2.89 4.66
C PRO A 300 11.80 -2.20 5.02
N GLU A 301 12.88 -2.96 5.07
CA GLU A 301 14.25 -2.47 5.33
C GLU A 301 15.12 -2.33 4.06
N ASN A 302 14.53 -2.38 2.85
CA ASN A 302 15.24 -2.30 1.57
C ASN A 302 16.39 -3.33 1.39
N LYS A 303 16.24 -4.53 1.96
CA LYS A 303 17.19 -5.63 1.77
C LYS A 303 16.93 -6.35 0.45
N ALA A 304 17.94 -7.00 -0.11
CA ALA A 304 17.74 -7.91 -1.24
C ALA A 304 16.88 -9.12 -0.85
N ILE A 305 16.10 -9.61 -1.81
CA ILE A 305 15.28 -10.81 -1.72
C ILE A 305 15.82 -11.79 -2.76
N GLU A 306 16.07 -13.03 -2.38
CA GLU A 306 16.44 -14.07 -3.34
C GLU A 306 15.22 -14.44 -4.19
N ILE A 307 15.33 -14.26 -5.51
CA ILE A 307 14.28 -14.62 -6.47
C ILE A 307 14.73 -15.87 -7.24
N ASP A 308 14.20 -17.02 -6.84
CA ASP A 308 14.49 -18.31 -7.46
C ASP A 308 13.59 -18.54 -8.68
N ASN A 309 14.17 -18.37 -9.87
CA ASN A 309 13.52 -18.68 -11.15
C ASN A 309 13.92 -20.06 -11.73
N SER A 310 14.24 -21.05 -10.89
CA SER A 310 14.52 -22.43 -11.32
C SER A 310 13.38 -23.09 -12.10
N ALA A 311 12.17 -22.53 -12.02
CA ALA A 311 11.02 -22.94 -12.81
C ALA A 311 11.17 -22.64 -14.32
N GLY A 312 12.07 -21.71 -14.69
CA GLY A 312 12.30 -21.28 -16.08
C GLY A 312 11.20 -20.36 -16.59
N ASN A 313 10.72 -19.43 -15.77
CA ASN A 313 9.72 -18.46 -16.20
C ASN A 313 10.39 -17.25 -16.87
N ASP A 314 10.38 -17.24 -18.20
CA ASP A 314 11.01 -16.18 -18.97
C ASP A 314 10.12 -14.93 -19.16
N LEU A 315 8.81 -15.06 -18.94
CA LEU A 315 7.81 -14.03 -19.22
C LEU A 315 7.46 -13.17 -18.01
N VAL A 316 7.78 -13.64 -16.80
CA VAL A 316 7.47 -12.91 -15.57
C VAL A 316 8.16 -11.55 -15.52
N VAL A 317 7.37 -10.53 -15.17
CA VAL A 317 7.82 -9.19 -14.84
C VAL A 317 7.85 -9.03 -13.32
N VAL A 318 9.06 -8.84 -12.78
CA VAL A 318 9.29 -8.59 -11.36
C VAL A 318 9.52 -7.09 -11.15
N ASN A 319 8.66 -6.49 -10.34
CA ASN A 319 8.69 -5.09 -9.95
C ASN A 319 9.14 -5.00 -8.49
N TYR A 320 10.39 -4.63 -8.26
CA TYR A 320 10.99 -4.47 -6.94
C TYR A 320 10.96 -3.00 -6.53
N PHE A 321 10.17 -2.65 -5.52
CA PHE A 321 10.05 -1.28 -5.03
C PHE A 321 11.01 -1.04 -3.87
N ILE A 322 11.77 0.05 -3.93
CA ILE A 322 12.64 0.49 -2.85
C ILE A 322 11.93 1.57 -2.04
N ASN A 323 11.71 1.29 -0.76
CA ASN A 323 10.90 2.08 0.16
C ASN A 323 11.60 3.35 0.66
#